data_AF-A0A7S0X7X5-F1
#
_entry.id   AF-A0A7S0X7X5-F1
#
_cell.length_a   1.000
_cell.length_b   1.000
_cell.length_c   1.000
_cell.angle_alpha   90.00
_cell.angle_beta   90.00
_cell.angle_gamma   90.00
#
_symmetry.space_group_name_H-M   'P 1'
#
loop_
_entity.id
_entity.type
_entity.pdbx_description
1 polymer ?
#
loop_
_entity_poly.entity_id
_entity_poly.type
_entity_poly.pdbx_seq_one_letter_code
_entity_poly.pdbx_strand_id
1 'polypeptide(L)'
;VDGQPFWVERRVSRVKLLGLTYGVGGEDRTMADVRLTQAGMERDLGVSVAARVAFHGQHTVSALLDGNDATLKAALGALVEMEIWVGAKEASKKRVSAARKQAAALRADASARAAYVRRTEERLSEAQRASDGWAADVTRQASMACAEEDRVGGTLATALEDCAVAAARLRRAEAAWDEEEEEAA
;
A
#
# COMPACT_ATOMS: atom_id res chain seq x y z
N VAL A 1 -42.95 30.23 15.25
CA VAL A 1 -41.53 29.96 14.92
C VAL A 1 -41.30 30.46 13.51
N ASP A 2 -40.30 31.31 13.28
CA ASP A 2 -40.00 31.85 11.95
C ASP A 2 -41.21 32.46 11.21
N GLY A 3 -42.08 33.17 11.95
CA GLY A 3 -43.30 33.78 11.42
C GLY A 3 -44.52 32.86 11.29
N GLN A 4 -44.36 31.55 11.50
CA GLN A 4 -45.47 30.58 11.50
C GLN A 4 -46.17 30.55 12.88
N PRO A 5 -47.52 30.58 12.93
CA PRO A 5 -48.26 30.42 14.17
C PRO A 5 -48.10 28.98 14.69
N PHE A 6 -48.07 28.83 16.02
CA PHE A 6 -47.98 27.54 16.68
C PHE A 6 -48.89 27.52 17.90
N TRP A 7 -49.29 26.32 18.32
CA TRP A 7 -50.06 26.12 19.54
C TRP A 7 -49.52 24.92 20.30
N VAL A 8 -49.63 24.96 21.62
CA VAL A 8 -49.26 23.87 22.52
C VAL A 8 -50.36 23.77 23.56
N GLU A 9 -50.94 22.59 23.70
CA GLU A 9 -51.92 22.31 24.75
C GLU A 9 -51.33 21.27 25.71
N ARG A 10 -51.37 21.62 27.00
CA ARG A 10 -50.87 20.77 28.07
C ARG A 10 -51.98 20.50 29.07
N ARG A 11 -52.42 19.26 29.16
CA ARG A 11 -53.45 18.83 30.12
C ARG A 11 -52.77 18.21 31.33
N VAL A 12 -52.98 18.78 32.51
CA VAL A 12 -52.35 18.36 33.77
C VAL A 12 -53.41 18.11 34.84
N SER A 13 -53.21 17.09 35.67
CA SER A 13 -53.89 16.92 36.96
C SER A 13 -53.08 17.59 38.08
N ARG A 14 -53.57 17.52 39.34
CA ARG A 14 -52.86 18.06 40.52
C ARG A 14 -51.38 17.64 40.61
N VAL A 15 -51.01 16.48 40.07
CA VAL A 15 -49.64 15.94 40.20
C VAL A 15 -49.08 15.35 38.90
N LYS A 16 -49.92 15.04 37.91
CA LYS A 16 -49.49 14.28 36.71
C LYS A 16 -49.88 14.95 35.42
N LEU A 17 -48.98 14.88 34.45
CA LEU A 17 -49.27 15.22 33.06
C LEU A 17 -50.24 14.19 32.47
N LEU A 18 -51.39 14.65 31.99
CA LEU A 18 -52.45 13.83 31.39
C LEU A 18 -52.35 13.81 29.86
N GLY A 19 -51.83 14.88 29.25
CA GLY A 19 -51.66 14.96 27.80
C GLY A 19 -50.79 16.15 27.39
N LEU A 20 -50.11 15.99 26.26
CA LEU A 20 -49.31 17.01 25.60
C LEU A 20 -49.58 16.93 24.11
N THR A 21 -50.08 18.00 23.52
CA THR A 21 -50.35 18.12 22.09
C THR A 21 -49.79 19.45 21.58
N TYR A 22 -49.35 19.49 20.33
CA TYR A 22 -48.84 20.72 19.72
C TYR A 22 -49.00 20.73 18.21
N GLY A 23 -49.05 21.92 17.63
CA GLY A 23 -49.08 22.11 16.19
C GLY A 23 -48.35 23.36 15.73
N VAL A 24 -47.90 23.33 14.47
CA VAL A 24 -47.14 24.40 13.82
C VAL A 24 -47.72 24.64 12.43
N GLY A 25 -47.96 25.89 12.06
CA GLY A 25 -48.51 26.23 10.74
C GLY A 25 -49.94 25.72 10.50
N GLY A 26 -50.67 25.40 11.57
CA GLY A 26 -52.01 24.81 11.50
C GLY A 26 -52.05 23.28 11.44
N GLU A 27 -50.90 22.60 11.37
CA GLU A 27 -50.82 21.13 11.39
C GLU A 27 -50.55 20.59 12.80
N ASP A 28 -51.29 19.58 13.22
CA ASP A 28 -51.02 18.82 14.46
C ASP A 28 -49.80 17.91 14.24
N ARG A 29 -48.79 18.05 15.12
CA ARG A 29 -47.54 17.28 15.09
C ARG A 29 -47.36 16.40 16.33
N THR A 30 -48.44 16.18 17.08
CA THR A 30 -48.46 15.31 18.25
C THR A 30 -48.01 13.89 17.87
N MET A 31 -47.09 13.32 18.65
CA MET A 31 -46.55 11.98 18.42
C MET A 31 -47.19 10.94 19.36
N ALA A 32 -46.84 9.67 19.15
CA ALA A 32 -47.43 8.53 19.85
C ALA A 32 -47.31 8.58 21.39
N ASP A 33 -46.29 9.26 21.91
CA ASP A 33 -46.14 9.48 23.35
C ASP A 33 -45.68 10.90 23.67
N VAL A 34 -45.77 11.26 24.96
CA VAL A 34 -45.41 12.58 25.48
C VAL A 34 -43.92 12.89 25.31
N ARG A 35 -43.02 11.88 25.42
CA ARG A 35 -41.58 12.10 25.31
C ARG A 35 -41.18 12.43 23.88
N LEU A 36 -41.72 11.70 22.91
CA LEU A 36 -41.56 11.94 21.49
C LEU A 36 -42.18 13.27 21.09
N THR A 37 -43.36 13.59 21.62
CA THR A 37 -44.00 14.90 21.40
C THR A 37 -43.13 16.04 21.93
N GLN A 38 -42.53 15.87 23.12
CA GLN A 38 -41.60 16.84 23.69
C GLN A 38 -40.30 16.97 22.87
N ALA A 39 -39.76 15.87 22.35
CA ALA A 39 -38.61 15.89 21.45
C ALA A 39 -38.92 16.56 20.10
N GLY A 40 -40.12 16.35 19.56
CA GLY A 40 -40.61 17.02 18.36
C GLY A 40 -40.77 18.52 18.58
N MET A 41 -41.37 18.93 19.70
CA MET A 41 -41.43 20.34 20.11
C MET A 41 -40.05 20.96 20.25
N GLU A 42 -39.10 20.24 20.85
CA GLU A 42 -37.72 20.73 20.99
C GLU A 42 -37.07 20.98 19.63
N ARG A 43 -37.29 20.08 18.67
CA ARG A 43 -36.75 20.20 17.30
C ARG A 43 -37.41 21.33 16.51
N ASP A 44 -38.74 21.41 16.57
CA ASP A 44 -39.53 22.28 15.68
C ASP A 44 -39.72 23.69 16.26
N LEU A 45 -39.66 23.84 17.58
CA LEU A 45 -39.86 25.13 18.27
C LEU A 45 -38.62 25.63 19.02
N GLY A 46 -37.60 24.80 19.23
CA GLY A 46 -36.42 25.17 20.02
C GLY A 46 -36.77 25.51 21.47
N VAL A 47 -37.74 24.82 22.07
CA VAL A 47 -38.34 25.20 23.36
C VAL A 47 -37.31 25.34 24.47
N SER A 48 -36.30 24.47 24.55
CA SER A 48 -35.26 24.57 25.59
C SER A 48 -34.36 25.79 25.40
N VAL A 49 -34.07 26.16 24.15
CA VAL A 49 -33.30 27.37 23.82
C VAL A 49 -34.12 28.61 24.14
N ALA A 50 -35.38 28.65 23.69
CA ALA A 50 -36.30 29.74 23.97
C ALA A 50 -36.54 29.92 25.48
N ALA A 51 -36.72 28.83 26.23
CA ALA A 51 -36.88 28.88 27.68
C ALA A 51 -35.64 29.45 28.39
N ARG A 52 -34.43 29.09 27.92
CA ARG A 52 -33.17 29.59 28.49
C ARG A 52 -32.86 31.04 28.15
N VAL A 53 -33.33 31.53 26.99
CA VAL A 53 -33.12 32.92 26.54
C VAL A 53 -34.22 33.86 27.04
N ALA A 54 -35.45 33.38 27.20
CA ALA A 54 -36.59 34.22 27.61
C ALA A 54 -36.83 34.22 29.13
N PHE A 55 -36.49 33.14 29.84
CA PHE A 55 -36.76 33.01 31.28
C PHE A 55 -35.48 32.83 32.08
N HIS A 56 -35.09 33.89 32.78
CA HIS A 56 -33.97 33.89 33.72
C HIS A 56 -34.52 33.96 35.14
N GLY A 57 -34.66 32.82 35.80
CA GLY A 57 -35.05 32.75 37.21
C GLY A 57 -33.83 32.88 38.15
N GLN A 58 -34.06 33.30 39.39
CA GLN A 58 -33.02 33.44 40.42
C GLN A 58 -32.22 32.13 40.60
N HIS A 59 -32.89 30.97 40.57
CA HIS A 59 -32.24 29.66 40.69
C HIS A 59 -31.34 29.30 39.50
N THR A 60 -31.64 29.78 38.29
CA THR A 60 -30.87 29.46 37.08
C THR A 60 -29.58 30.27 37.03
N VAL A 61 -29.66 31.54 37.42
CA VAL A 61 -28.48 32.41 37.54
C VAL A 61 -27.59 31.94 38.69
N SER A 62 -28.14 31.62 39.86
CA SER A 62 -27.37 31.04 40.96
C SER A 62 -26.71 29.71 40.59
N ALA A 63 -27.42 28.79 39.92
CA ALA A 63 -26.84 27.51 39.50
C ALA A 63 -25.70 27.64 38.47
N LEU A 64 -25.70 28.69 37.65
CA LEU A 64 -24.61 28.99 36.72
C LEU A 64 -23.41 29.63 37.44
N LEU A 65 -23.67 30.48 38.43
CA LEU A 65 -22.62 31.14 39.23
C LEU A 65 -21.97 30.18 40.23
N ASP A 66 -22.74 29.27 40.79
CA ASP A 66 -22.30 28.25 41.76
C ASP A 66 -21.81 26.96 41.07
N GLY A 67 -22.02 26.85 39.74
CA GLY A 67 -21.65 25.70 38.94
C GLY A 67 -20.16 25.62 38.62
N ASN A 68 -19.63 24.41 38.45
CA ASN A 68 -18.25 24.23 37.99
C ASN A 68 -18.15 24.45 36.46
N ASP A 69 -16.92 24.51 35.94
CA ASP A 69 -16.63 24.74 34.52
C ASP A 69 -17.31 23.73 33.58
N ALA A 70 -17.55 22.49 34.03
CA ALA A 70 -18.28 21.50 33.24
C ALA A 70 -19.78 21.85 33.13
N THR A 71 -20.39 22.35 34.21
CA THR A 71 -21.78 22.81 34.23
C THR A 71 -21.97 24.02 33.32
N LEU A 72 -21.02 24.97 33.35
CA LEU A 72 -21.02 26.13 32.46
C LEU A 72 -20.88 25.72 30.98
N LYS A 73 -19.94 24.81 30.68
CA LYS A 73 -19.76 24.27 29.32
C LYS A 73 -20.97 23.50 28.82
N ALA A 74 -21.65 22.75 29.69
CA ALA A 74 -22.88 22.07 29.32
C ALA A 74 -24.04 23.06 29.05
N ALA A 75 -24.12 24.14 29.83
CA ALA A 75 -25.13 25.18 29.61
C ALA A 75 -24.90 25.95 28.29
N LEU A 76 -23.65 26.34 28.01
CA LEU A 76 -23.24 26.99 26.77
C LEU A 76 -23.33 26.04 25.57
N GLY A 77 -22.96 24.78 25.76
CA GLY A 77 -23.02 23.73 24.74
C GLY A 77 -24.45 23.31 24.36
N ALA A 78 -25.46 23.70 25.13
CA ALA A 78 -26.87 23.55 24.77
C ALA A 78 -27.43 24.77 24.01
N LEU A 79 -26.73 25.92 24.05
CA LEU A 79 -27.04 27.12 23.26
C LEU A 79 -26.36 27.11 21.89
N VAL A 80 -25.22 26.42 21.79
CA VAL A 80 -24.49 26.19 20.54
C VAL A 80 -24.84 24.79 20.04
N GLU A 81 -25.00 24.61 18.72
CA GLU A 81 -25.23 23.30 18.09
C GLU A 81 -23.99 22.38 18.21
N MET A 82 -23.69 21.94 19.43
CA MET A 82 -22.57 21.06 19.77
C MET A 82 -22.59 19.74 19.01
N GLU A 83 -23.77 19.25 18.64
CA GLU A 83 -23.91 18.01 17.87
C GLU A 83 -23.26 18.09 16.50
N ILE A 84 -23.32 19.25 15.83
CA ILE A 84 -22.67 19.46 14.53
C ILE A 84 -21.15 19.39 14.68
N TRP A 85 -20.60 20.02 15.72
CA TRP A 85 -19.17 20.01 16.00
C TRP A 85 -18.64 18.62 16.36
N VAL A 86 -19.39 17.88 17.18
CA VAL A 86 -19.06 16.49 17.53
C VAL A 86 -19.14 15.59 16.29
N GLY A 87 -20.17 15.73 15.48
CA GLY A 87 -20.32 15.01 14.21
C GLY A 87 -19.18 15.29 13.24
N ALA A 88 -18.81 16.56 13.06
CA ALA A 88 -17.68 16.98 12.21
C ALA A 88 -16.34 16.45 12.74
N LYS A 89 -16.13 16.48 14.06
CA LYS A 89 -14.91 15.94 14.70
C LYS A 89 -14.77 14.44 14.48
N GLU A 90 -15.84 13.67 14.69
CA GLU A 90 -15.82 12.22 14.49
C GLU A 90 -15.66 11.85 13.00
N ALA A 91 -16.31 12.58 12.09
CA ALA A 91 -16.10 12.42 10.65
C ALA A 91 -14.64 12.69 10.24
N SER A 92 -14.05 13.77 10.75
CA SER A 92 -12.64 14.10 10.53
C SER A 92 -11.71 13.01 11.06
N LYS A 93 -11.93 12.55 12.30
CA LYS A 93 -11.14 11.48 12.93
C LYS A 93 -11.18 10.18 12.11
N LYS A 94 -12.36 9.80 11.59
CA LYS A 94 -12.51 8.65 10.69
C LYS A 94 -11.71 8.83 9.39
N ARG A 95 -11.81 9.99 8.74
CA ARG A 95 -11.07 10.30 7.51
C ARG A 95 -9.55 10.25 7.72
N VAL A 96 -9.06 10.85 8.81
CA VAL A 96 -7.62 10.84 9.15
C VAL A 96 -7.14 9.42 9.44
N SER A 97 -7.93 8.62 10.18
CA SER A 97 -7.58 7.22 10.45
C SER A 97 -7.50 6.38 9.17
N ALA A 98 -8.47 6.53 8.27
CA ALA A 98 -8.48 5.85 6.97
C ALA A 98 -7.28 6.26 6.10
N ALA A 99 -7.00 7.57 5.99
CA ALA A 99 -5.87 8.08 5.24
C ALA A 99 -4.53 7.56 5.79
N ARG A 100 -4.37 7.50 7.11
CA ARG A 100 -3.17 6.93 7.75
C ARG A 100 -2.98 5.45 7.42
N LYS A 101 -4.06 4.65 7.46
CA LYS A 101 -4.01 3.23 7.08
C LYS A 101 -3.61 3.05 5.62
N GLN A 102 -4.20 3.84 4.72
CA GLN A 102 -3.87 3.80 3.30
C GLN A 102 -2.42 4.21 3.04
N ALA A 103 -1.94 5.27 3.68
CA ALA A 103 -0.55 5.71 3.55
C ALA A 103 0.44 4.64 4.06
N ALA A 104 0.13 3.97 5.17
CA ALA A 104 0.94 2.88 5.69
C ALA A 104 1.00 1.68 4.70
N ALA A 105 -0.15 1.31 4.11
CA ALA A 105 -0.22 0.25 3.12
C ALA A 105 0.60 0.57 1.86
N LEU A 106 0.47 1.78 1.31
CA LEU A 106 1.24 2.23 0.15
C LEU A 106 2.74 2.26 0.43
N ARG A 107 3.14 2.67 1.65
CA ARG A 107 4.55 2.68 2.06
C ARG A 107 5.13 1.26 2.13
N ALA A 108 4.35 0.31 2.66
CA ALA A 108 4.76 -1.09 2.72
C ALA A 108 4.90 -1.69 1.31
N ASP A 109 3.94 -1.44 0.41
CA ASP A 109 4.02 -1.88 -0.98
C ASP A 109 5.23 -1.28 -1.71
N ALA A 110 5.45 0.03 -1.58
CA ALA A 110 6.61 0.69 -2.17
C ALA A 110 7.94 0.10 -1.68
N SER A 111 8.04 -0.19 -0.38
CA SER A 111 9.22 -0.82 0.21
C SER A 111 9.43 -2.26 -0.30
N ALA A 112 8.35 -3.04 -0.41
CA ALA A 112 8.42 -4.41 -0.95
C ALA A 112 8.86 -4.43 -2.42
N ARG A 113 8.32 -3.50 -3.24
CA ARG A 113 8.71 -3.35 -4.64
C ARG A 113 10.16 -2.90 -4.79
N ALA A 114 10.61 -1.94 -4.00
CA ALA A 114 12.01 -1.51 -4.01
C ALA A 114 12.97 -2.67 -3.67
N ALA A 115 12.63 -3.49 -2.67
CA ALA A 115 13.42 -4.67 -2.31
C ALA A 115 13.41 -5.74 -3.43
N TYR A 116 12.27 -5.91 -4.13
CA TYR A 116 12.17 -6.82 -5.26
C TYR A 116 13.03 -6.37 -6.45
N VAL A 117 12.97 -5.08 -6.81
CA VAL A 117 13.80 -4.50 -7.87
C VAL A 117 15.27 -4.71 -7.56
N ARG A 118 15.73 -4.36 -6.36
CA ARG A 118 17.12 -4.54 -5.94
C ARG A 118 17.60 -5.99 -6.10
N ARG A 119 16.83 -6.96 -5.61
CA ARG A 119 17.16 -8.39 -5.78
C ARG A 119 17.22 -8.82 -7.24
N THR A 120 16.37 -8.24 -8.08
CA THR A 120 16.32 -8.58 -9.50
C THR A 120 17.52 -7.98 -10.24
N GLU A 121 17.93 -6.76 -9.88
CA GLU A 121 19.15 -6.12 -10.39
C GLU A 121 20.41 -6.89 -9.96
N GLU A 122 20.48 -7.35 -8.70
CA GLU A 122 21.56 -8.21 -8.20
C GLU A 122 21.67 -9.51 -9.02
N ARG A 123 20.54 -10.19 -9.26
CA ARG A 123 20.48 -11.41 -10.08
C ARG A 123 20.87 -11.16 -11.53
N LEU A 124 20.46 -10.02 -12.10
CA LEU A 124 20.85 -9.62 -13.45
C LEU A 124 22.37 -9.42 -13.52
N SER A 125 22.94 -8.66 -12.57
CA SER A 125 24.39 -8.43 -12.49
C SER A 125 25.18 -9.73 -12.34
N GLU A 126 24.69 -10.68 -11.55
CA GLU A 126 25.31 -12.00 -11.40
C GLU A 126 25.22 -12.82 -12.70
N ALA A 127 24.06 -12.86 -13.35
CA ALA A 127 23.89 -13.54 -14.63
C ALA A 127 24.78 -12.93 -15.74
N GLN A 128 24.92 -11.60 -15.75
CA GLN A 128 25.80 -10.90 -16.68
C GLN A 128 27.25 -11.32 -16.48
N ARG A 129 27.74 -11.31 -15.23
CA ARG A 129 29.10 -11.74 -14.89
C ARG A 129 29.35 -13.20 -15.24
N ALA A 130 28.36 -14.08 -15.02
CA ALA A 130 28.45 -15.48 -15.39
C ALA A 130 28.52 -15.65 -16.93
N SER A 131 27.71 -14.89 -17.67
CA SER A 131 27.74 -14.88 -19.14
C SER A 131 29.08 -14.41 -19.69
N ASP A 132 29.62 -13.31 -19.15
CA ASP A 132 30.90 -12.76 -19.58
C ASP A 132 32.06 -13.73 -19.26
N GLY A 133 32.03 -14.35 -18.08
CA GLY A 133 32.98 -15.38 -17.68
C GLY A 133 32.94 -16.60 -18.60
N TRP A 134 31.74 -17.08 -18.94
CA TRP A 134 31.56 -18.19 -19.87
C TRP A 134 32.08 -17.85 -21.28
N ALA A 135 31.79 -16.65 -21.79
CA ALA A 135 32.28 -16.22 -23.10
C ALA A 135 33.82 -16.16 -23.15
N ALA A 136 34.45 -15.67 -22.08
CA ALA A 136 35.91 -15.66 -21.95
C ALA A 136 36.48 -17.08 -21.87
N ASP A 137 35.83 -17.98 -21.13
CA ASP A 137 36.24 -19.38 -21.00
C ASP A 137 36.12 -20.13 -22.33
N VAL A 138 35.05 -19.93 -23.09
CA VAL A 138 34.87 -20.50 -24.43
C VAL A 138 35.98 -20.01 -25.38
N THR A 139 36.26 -18.71 -25.38
CA THR A 139 37.33 -18.14 -26.21
C THR A 139 38.70 -18.75 -25.86
N ARG A 140 38.97 -18.92 -24.56
CA ARG A 140 40.21 -19.55 -24.07
C ARG A 140 40.30 -21.02 -24.45
N GLN A 141 39.22 -21.78 -24.32
CA GLN A 141 39.20 -23.19 -24.72
C GLN A 141 39.39 -23.37 -26.23
N ALA A 142 38.76 -22.51 -27.04
CA ALA A 142 38.93 -22.52 -28.48
C ALA A 142 40.39 -22.22 -28.88
N SER A 143 41.01 -21.20 -28.27
CA SER A 143 42.42 -20.89 -28.58
C SER A 143 43.39 -21.99 -28.14
N MET A 144 43.13 -22.62 -26.98
CA MET A 144 43.90 -23.78 -26.53
C MET A 144 43.73 -24.98 -27.47
N ALA A 145 42.52 -25.23 -27.95
CA ALA A 145 42.25 -26.32 -28.89
C ALA A 145 42.95 -26.09 -30.24
N CYS A 146 42.90 -24.87 -30.79
CA CYS A 146 43.62 -24.54 -32.02
C CYS A 146 45.14 -24.69 -31.85
N ALA A 147 45.70 -24.20 -30.74
CA ALA A 147 47.14 -24.33 -30.49
C ALA A 147 47.57 -25.80 -30.34
N GLU A 148 46.72 -26.64 -29.75
CA GLU A 148 46.97 -28.07 -29.65
C GLU A 148 46.84 -28.78 -31.00
N GLU A 149 45.84 -28.41 -31.81
CA GLU A 149 45.68 -28.91 -33.18
C GLU A 149 46.91 -28.57 -34.04
N ASP A 150 47.39 -27.32 -33.99
CA ASP A 150 48.60 -26.88 -34.68
C ASP A 150 49.84 -27.66 -34.21
N ARG A 151 49.96 -27.90 -32.90
CA ARG A 151 51.07 -28.66 -32.31
C ARG A 151 51.05 -30.11 -32.79
N VAL A 152 49.90 -30.78 -32.72
CA VAL A 152 49.73 -32.16 -33.17
C VAL A 152 49.97 -32.26 -34.68
N GLY A 153 49.41 -31.34 -35.46
CA GLY A 153 49.63 -31.25 -36.91
C GLY A 153 51.10 -31.10 -37.27
N GLY A 154 51.83 -30.23 -36.55
CA GLY A 154 53.28 -30.08 -36.69
C GLY A 154 54.04 -31.37 -36.39
N THR A 155 53.72 -32.06 -35.28
CA THR A 155 54.36 -33.34 -34.95
C THR A 155 54.08 -34.43 -35.98
N LEU A 156 52.86 -34.48 -36.51
CA LEU A 156 52.49 -35.44 -37.56
C LEU A 156 53.25 -35.14 -38.85
N ALA A 157 53.37 -33.87 -39.24
CA ALA A 157 54.13 -33.46 -40.42
C ALA A 157 55.60 -33.89 -40.32
N THR A 158 56.25 -33.65 -39.18
CA THR A 158 57.63 -34.11 -38.93
C THR A 158 57.74 -35.64 -39.00
N ALA A 159 56.81 -36.37 -38.37
CA ALA A 159 56.83 -37.83 -38.41
C ALA A 159 56.64 -38.39 -39.84
N LEU A 160 55.78 -37.77 -40.65
CA LEU A 160 55.59 -38.15 -42.05
C LEU A 160 56.84 -37.85 -42.90
N GLU A 161 57.52 -36.74 -42.64
CA GLU A 161 58.81 -36.42 -43.28
C GLU A 161 59.88 -37.46 -42.94
N ASP A 162 60.01 -37.83 -41.66
CA ASP A 162 60.92 -38.88 -41.21
C ASP A 162 60.62 -40.23 -41.88
N CYS A 163 59.33 -40.61 -41.96
CA CYS A 163 58.91 -41.81 -42.68
C CYS A 163 59.25 -41.76 -44.17
N ALA A 164 59.04 -40.62 -44.83
CA ALA A 164 59.37 -40.44 -46.24
C ALA A 164 60.88 -40.57 -46.49
N VAL A 165 61.71 -39.99 -45.61
CA VAL A 165 63.17 -40.12 -45.65
C VAL A 165 63.59 -41.57 -45.44
N ALA A 166 63.02 -42.26 -44.46
CA ALA A 166 63.30 -43.67 -44.21
C ALA A 166 62.91 -44.56 -45.41
N ALA A 167 61.73 -44.34 -45.99
CA ALA A 167 61.28 -45.06 -47.18
C ALA A 167 62.15 -44.79 -48.41
N ALA A 168 62.68 -43.58 -48.56
CA ALA A 168 63.64 -43.26 -49.62
C ALA A 168 65.00 -43.96 -49.40
N ARG A 169 65.46 -44.09 -48.14
CA ARG A 169 66.67 -44.84 -47.80
C ARG A 169 66.51 -46.33 -48.06
N LEU A 170 65.38 -46.91 -47.67
CA LEU A 170 65.06 -48.32 -47.93
C LEU A 170 65.07 -48.62 -49.43
N ARG A 171 64.38 -47.82 -50.24
CA ARG A 171 64.39 -47.99 -51.70
C ARG A 171 65.77 -47.91 -52.34
N ARG A 172 66.67 -47.08 -51.80
CA ARG A 172 68.07 -47.02 -52.28
C ARG A 172 68.87 -48.26 -51.86
N ALA A 173 68.63 -48.78 -50.66
CA ALA A 173 69.29 -49.99 -50.18
C ALA A 173 68.80 -51.22 -50.96
N GLU A 174 67.50 -51.30 -51.26
CA GLU A 174 66.91 -52.31 -52.14
C GLU A 174 67.55 -52.25 -53.53
N ALA A 175 67.60 -51.07 -54.16
CA ALA A 175 68.24 -50.92 -55.48
C ALA A 175 69.73 -51.30 -55.49
N ALA A 176 70.48 -50.97 -54.43
CA ALA A 176 71.88 -51.36 -54.31
C ALA A 176 72.05 -52.87 -54.14
N TRP A 177 71.14 -53.51 -53.40
CA TRP A 177 71.13 -54.97 -53.26
C TRP A 177 70.81 -55.66 -54.59
N ASP A 178 69.83 -55.15 -55.34
CA ASP A 178 69.48 -55.66 -56.66
C ASP A 178 70.66 -55.54 -57.65
N GLU A 179 71.40 -54.42 -57.62
CA GLU A 179 72.65 -54.25 -58.40
C GLU A 179 73.73 -55.26 -58.00
N GLU A 180 73.95 -55.49 -56.69
CA GLU A 180 74.91 -56.49 -56.20
C GLU A 180 74.51 -57.92 -56.61
N GLU A 181 73.22 -58.26 -56.62
CA GLU A 181 72.72 -59.56 -57.09
C GLU A 181 72.91 -59.74 -58.61
N GLU A 182 72.70 -58.68 -59.41
CA GLU A 182 72.95 -58.72 -60.86
C GLU A 182 74.44 -58.87 -61.20
N GLU A 183 75.36 -58.25 -60.43
CA GLU A 183 76.81 -58.43 -60.61
C GLU A 183 77.32 -59.82 -60.21
N ALA A 184 76.60 -60.53 -59.35
CA ALA A 184 76.96 -61.85 -58.86
C ALA A 184 76.42 -63.03 -59.69
N ALA A 185 75.51 -62.77 -60.65
CA ALA A 185 74.85 -63.76 -61.51
C ALA A 185 75.54 -63.94 -62.88
#